data_AF-A0A6I0EC54-F1
#
_entry.id   AF-A0A6I0EC54-F1
#
_cell.length_a   1.000
_cell.length_b   1.000
_cell.length_c   1.000
_cell.angle_alpha   90.00
_cell.angle_beta   90.00
_cell.angle_gamma   90.00
#
_symmetry.space_group_name_H-M   'P 1'
#
loop_
_entity.id
_entity.type
_entity.pdbx_description
1 polymer ?
#
loop_
_entity_poly.entity_id
_entity_poly.type
_entity_poly.pdbx_seq_one_letter_code
_entity_poly.pdbx_strand_id
1 'polypeptide(L)'
;MTTVWLRAAFSVMAVLGAAAGLSAPAHANCDWYVKTSLEQQQRNLKLKCGLSGAEWSVDKGAHAAWCASVSPDASRSTAQKREAELAKCAAK
;
A
#
# COMPACT_ATOMS: atom_id res chain seq x y z
N MET A 1 -68.92 -4.34 -30.44
CA MET A 1 -67.98 -5.12 -31.26
C MET A 1 -66.59 -4.92 -30.70
N THR A 2 -65.97 -6.02 -30.33
CA THR A 2 -64.76 -6.18 -29.50
C THR A 2 -63.48 -6.02 -30.29
N THR A 3 -62.45 -5.38 -29.73
CA THR A 3 -61.05 -5.82 -29.90
C THR A 3 -60.22 -5.46 -28.66
N VAL A 4 -60.06 -6.47 -27.80
CA VAL A 4 -59.03 -6.55 -26.77
C VAL A 4 -57.69 -6.71 -27.50
N TRP A 5 -56.73 -5.82 -27.26
CA TRP A 5 -55.35 -6.00 -27.71
C TRP A 5 -54.49 -6.48 -26.55
N LEU A 6 -53.75 -7.55 -26.85
CA LEU A 6 -53.03 -8.41 -25.93
C LEU A 6 -51.94 -7.68 -25.15
N ARG A 7 -51.79 -8.10 -23.89
CA ARG A 7 -50.62 -7.89 -23.05
C ARG A 7 -49.37 -8.46 -23.72
N ALA A 8 -48.41 -7.61 -24.07
CA ALA A 8 -47.01 -8.01 -24.23
C ALA A 8 -46.32 -7.69 -22.89
N ALA A 9 -46.21 -8.68 -22.00
CA ALA A 9 -45.04 -9.54 -21.86
C ALA A 9 -43.87 -8.77 -21.22
N PHE A 10 -43.62 -9.11 -19.95
CA PHE A 10 -42.57 -8.63 -19.08
C PHE A 10 -41.20 -8.72 -19.78
N SER A 11 -40.59 -7.56 -20.06
CA SER A 11 -39.19 -7.52 -20.46
C SER A 11 -38.30 -7.71 -19.24
N VAL A 12 -37.53 -8.79 -19.33
CA VAL A 12 -36.61 -9.38 -18.36
C VAL A 12 -35.64 -8.36 -17.76
N MET A 13 -35.54 -8.47 -16.44
CA MET A 13 -34.53 -7.89 -15.56
C MET A 13 -33.12 -8.36 -15.98
N ALA A 14 -32.20 -7.44 -16.20
CA ALA A 14 -30.77 -7.74 -16.30
C ALA A 14 -29.94 -6.60 -15.68
N VAL A 15 -29.97 -6.48 -14.35
CA VAL A 15 -28.91 -5.78 -13.62
C VAL A 15 -27.76 -6.78 -13.44
N LEU A 16 -26.92 -6.92 -14.46
CA LEU A 16 -25.61 -7.55 -14.28
C LEU A 16 -24.68 -6.50 -13.65
N GLY A 17 -24.69 -6.45 -12.33
CA GLY A 17 -23.63 -5.82 -11.56
C GLY A 17 -22.33 -6.60 -11.72
N ALA A 18 -21.48 -6.18 -12.66
CA ALA A 18 -20.08 -6.57 -12.64
C ALA A 18 -19.38 -5.72 -11.57
N ALA A 19 -19.36 -6.22 -10.33
CA ALA A 19 -18.36 -5.78 -9.36
C ALA A 19 -17.00 -6.23 -9.90
N ALA A 20 -16.34 -5.36 -10.66
CA ALA A 20 -14.94 -5.51 -11.00
C ALA A 20 -14.19 -5.66 -9.67
N GLY A 21 -13.63 -6.84 -9.42
CA GLY A 21 -12.67 -7.03 -8.36
C GLY A 21 -11.53 -6.04 -8.60
N LEU A 22 -11.47 -4.98 -7.80
CA LEU A 22 -10.30 -4.13 -7.72
C LEU A 22 -9.18 -4.98 -7.12
N SER A 23 -8.48 -5.74 -7.97
CA SER A 23 -7.13 -6.17 -7.62
C SER A 23 -6.35 -4.89 -7.35
N ALA A 24 -6.04 -4.65 -6.07
CA ALA A 24 -5.17 -3.56 -5.66
C ALA A 24 -3.92 -3.61 -6.55
N PRO A 25 -3.50 -2.49 -7.15
CA PRO A 25 -2.30 -2.49 -7.98
C PRO A 25 -1.18 -3.07 -7.12
N ALA A 26 -0.43 -4.03 -7.68
CA ALA A 26 0.79 -4.52 -7.06
C ALA A 26 1.62 -3.29 -6.67
N HIS A 27 1.65 -3.02 -5.35
CA HIS A 27 2.12 -1.75 -4.79
C HIS A 27 3.48 -1.44 -5.36
N ALA A 28 3.63 -0.26 -5.98
CA ALA A 28 4.85 0.07 -6.70
C ALA A 28 6.07 -0.09 -5.77
N ASN A 29 6.81 -1.18 -6.05
CA ASN A 29 8.10 -1.58 -5.51
C ASN A 29 8.23 -1.68 -3.96
N CYS A 30 7.38 -2.47 -3.31
CA CYS A 30 7.60 -2.80 -1.88
C CYS A 30 8.94 -3.50 -1.61
N ASP A 31 9.51 -4.21 -2.59
CA ASP A 31 10.84 -4.79 -2.47
C ASP A 31 11.92 -3.73 -2.23
N TRP A 32 11.86 -2.61 -2.96
CA TRP A 32 12.72 -1.47 -2.72
C TRP A 32 12.52 -0.90 -1.31
N TYR A 33 11.27 -0.63 -0.91
CA TYR A 33 11.00 -0.07 0.42
C TYR A 33 11.54 -0.96 1.53
N VAL A 34 11.28 -2.27 1.45
CA VAL A 34 11.72 -3.26 2.44
C VAL A 34 13.25 -3.30 2.50
N LYS A 35 13.93 -3.39 1.36
CA LYS A 35 15.40 -3.40 1.30
C LYS A 35 15.98 -2.12 1.91
N THR A 36 15.52 -0.96 1.44
CA THR A 36 15.95 0.34 1.95
C THR A 36 15.69 0.45 3.45
N SER A 37 14.57 -0.08 3.95
CA SER A 37 14.22 0.05 5.35
C SER A 37 15.11 -0.75 6.28
N LEU A 38 15.49 -1.96 5.87
CA LEU A 38 16.44 -2.78 6.59
C LEU A 38 17.86 -2.19 6.56
N GLU A 39 18.30 -1.67 5.42
CA GLU A 39 19.60 -0.99 5.31
C GLU A 39 19.67 0.26 6.20
N GLN A 40 18.61 1.06 6.21
CA GLN A 40 18.49 2.22 7.09
C GLN A 40 18.49 1.81 8.56
N GLN A 41 17.80 0.74 8.94
CA GLN A 41 17.82 0.24 10.30
C GLN A 41 19.21 -0.27 10.70
N GLN A 42 19.91 -0.94 9.79
CA GLN A 42 21.30 -1.34 10.03
C GLN A 42 22.21 -0.12 10.25
N ARG A 43 22.02 0.97 9.49
CA ARG A 43 22.74 2.24 9.72
C ARG A 43 22.40 2.85 11.08
N ASN A 44 21.13 2.88 11.46
CA ASN A 44 20.67 3.36 12.78
C ASN A 44 21.40 2.62 13.92
N LEU A 45 21.46 1.29 13.84
CA LEU A 45 22.16 0.45 14.83
C LEU A 45 23.67 0.69 14.81
N LYS A 46 24.30 0.71 13.63
CA LYS A 46 25.75 0.90 13.47
C LYS A 46 26.22 2.25 14.01
N LEU A 47 25.47 3.31 13.71
CA LEU A 47 25.76 4.68 14.14
C LEU A 47 25.28 4.96 15.57
N LYS A 48 24.61 4.00 16.23
CA LYS A 48 24.03 4.16 17.56
C LYS A 48 23.09 5.39 17.65
N CYS A 49 22.30 5.64 16.61
CA CYS A 49 21.43 6.81 16.54
C CYS A 49 20.28 6.79 17.54
N GLY A 50 19.89 5.61 18.03
CA GLY A 50 18.81 5.44 19.00
C GLY A 50 17.40 5.63 18.42
N LEU A 51 17.26 5.64 17.09
CA LEU A 51 15.95 5.70 16.44
C LEU A 51 15.19 4.39 16.70
N SER A 52 13.90 4.47 17.01
CA SER A 52 13.11 3.34 17.50
C SER A 52 11.65 3.41 17.06
N GLY A 53 10.90 2.32 17.26
CA GLY A 53 9.51 2.19 16.82
C GLY A 53 9.36 1.30 15.58
N ALA A 54 8.12 1.12 15.12
CA ALA A 54 7.79 0.18 14.04
C ALA A 54 8.55 0.49 12.73
N GLU A 55 8.78 1.77 12.43
CA GLU A 55 9.51 2.22 11.24
C GLU A 55 11.01 1.84 11.28
N TRP A 56 11.55 1.56 12.47
CA TRP A 56 12.93 1.13 12.72
C TRP A 56 13.02 -0.36 13.12
N SER A 57 12.02 -1.16 12.74
CA SER A 57 12.07 -2.61 12.96
C SER A 57 13.11 -3.30 12.06
N VAL A 58 13.70 -4.38 12.54
CA VAL A 58 14.53 -5.31 11.72
C VAL A 58 13.68 -6.37 11.00
N ASP A 59 12.38 -6.39 11.26
CA ASP A 59 11.45 -7.36 10.69
C ASP A 59 11.10 -6.99 9.23
N LYS A 60 11.56 -7.84 8.31
CA LYS A 60 11.27 -7.73 6.87
C LYS A 60 9.78 -7.81 6.57
N GLY A 61 9.07 -8.73 7.23
CA GLY A 61 7.64 -8.97 7.06
C GLY A 61 6.80 -7.79 7.52
N ALA A 62 7.19 -7.12 8.61
CA ALA A 62 6.53 -5.91 9.08
C ALA A 62 6.62 -4.77 8.03
N HIS A 63 7.80 -4.56 7.45
CA HIS A 63 7.99 -3.56 6.38
C HIS A 63 7.17 -3.90 5.11
N ALA A 64 7.12 -5.18 4.75
CA ALA A 64 6.37 -5.64 3.59
C ALA A 64 4.85 -5.46 3.80
N ALA A 65 4.35 -5.87 4.97
CA ALA A 65 2.94 -5.72 5.35
C ALA A 65 2.51 -4.25 5.40
N TRP A 66 3.34 -3.39 5.99
CA TRP A 66 3.07 -1.96 6.02
C TRP A 66 3.08 -1.35 4.62
N CYS A 67 4.08 -1.68 3.79
CA CYS A 67 4.16 -1.16 2.41
C CYS A 67 2.94 -1.56 1.57
N ALA A 68 2.45 -2.79 1.74
CA ALA A 68 1.24 -3.28 1.07
C ALA A 68 -0.07 -2.64 1.58
N SER A 69 0.00 -1.80 2.61
CA SER A 69 -1.17 -1.10 3.17
C SER A 69 -1.21 0.39 2.84
N VAL A 70 -0.17 0.94 2.20
CA VAL A 70 -0.03 2.38 1.92
C VAL A 70 0.22 2.64 0.45
N SER A 71 0.01 3.88 0.00
CA SER A 71 0.35 4.26 -1.37
C SER A 71 1.87 4.20 -1.62
N PRO A 72 2.32 4.02 -2.88
CA PRO A 72 3.74 4.09 -3.21
C PRO A 72 4.44 5.40 -2.81
N ASP A 73 3.72 6.52 -2.86
CA ASP A 73 4.29 7.80 -2.45
C ASP A 73 4.45 7.88 -0.93
N ALA A 74 3.56 7.26 -0.16
CA ALA A 74 3.69 7.18 1.30
C ALA A 74 4.88 6.31 1.72
N SER A 75 5.12 5.18 1.05
CA SER A 75 6.31 4.34 1.31
C SER A 75 7.61 5.07 0.93
N ARG A 76 7.62 5.75 -0.23
CA ARG A 76 8.75 6.60 -0.64
C ARG A 76 9.03 7.74 0.35
N SER A 77 7.99 8.48 0.75
CA SER A 77 8.11 9.59 1.70
C SER A 77 8.63 9.13 3.06
N THR A 78 8.19 7.97 3.53
CA THR A 78 8.67 7.37 4.78
C THR A 78 10.15 7.01 4.70
N ALA A 79 10.60 6.37 3.61
CA ALA A 79 12.01 6.08 3.41
C ALA A 79 12.88 7.36 3.34
N GLN A 80 12.38 8.43 2.71
CA GLN A 80 13.06 9.73 2.66
C GLN A 80 13.14 10.40 4.04
N LYS A 81 12.05 10.39 4.82
CA LYS A 81 12.04 10.88 6.20
C LYS A 81 13.11 10.17 7.04
N ARG A 82 13.15 8.85 6.97
CA ARG A 82 14.12 8.02 7.71
C ARG A 82 15.56 8.30 7.29
N GLU A 83 15.79 8.58 6.01
CA GLU A 83 17.12 9.00 5.55
C GLU A 83 17.52 10.34 6.17
N ALA A 84 16.61 11.31 6.24
CA ALA A 84 16.89 12.61 6.86
C ALA A 84 17.19 12.48 8.37
N GLU A 85 16.51 11.55 9.07
CA GLU A 85 16.79 11.26 10.48
C GLU A 85 18.18 10.65 10.68
N LEU A 86 18.58 9.72 9.80
CA LEU A 86 19.94 9.15 9.79
C LEU A 86 21.00 10.18 9.46
N ALA A 87 20.76 11.06 8.47
CA ALA A 87 21.69 12.11 8.11
C ALA A 87 21.93 13.07 9.29
N LYS A 88 20.87 13.46 10.01
CA LYS A 88 20.99 14.26 11.23
C LYS A 88 21.78 13.55 12.33
N CYS A 89 21.62 12.23 12.47
CA CYS A 89 22.41 11.45 13.41
C CYS A 89 23.89 11.39 13.01
N ALA A 90 24.18 11.13 11.73
CA ALA A 90 25.55 10.99 11.21
C ALA A 90 26.36 12.29 11.28
N ALA A 91 25.69 13.44 11.42
CA ALA A 91 26.31 14.75 11.57
C ALA A 91 26.63 15.14 13.03
N LYS A 92 26.31 14.29 14.01
CA LYS A 92 26.64 14.48 15.44
C LYS A 92 28.05 14.02 15.75
#